data_AF-A0A377W9X0-F1
#
_entry.id   AF-A0A377W9X0-F1
#
_cell.length_a   1.000
_cell.length_b   1.000
_cell.length_c   1.000
_cell.angle_alpha   90.00
_cell.angle_beta   90.00
_cell.angle_gamma   90.00
#
_symmetry.space_group_name_H-M   'P 1'
#
loop_
_entity.id
_entity.type
_entity.pdbx_description
1 polymer ?
#
loop_
_entity_poly.entity_id
_entity_poly.type
_entity_poly.pdbx_seq_one_letter_code
_entity_poly.pdbx_strand_id
1 'polypeptide(L)'
;MTDKLTSLRQYTTVVADTGDIAAMKLYQPQDATTNPSLILGAAQIPEYRKLIDDAVAWARSQSSDRAQQILDASDKLAVNIGLEILKLIPGRISTEVDARLSYDTEASIAKAKRIIKLYNDAGISNDRILIKLASTWQGIRAAEQLEKRH
;
A
#
# COMPACT_ATOMS: atom_id res chain seq x y z
N MET A 1 32.41 -8.94 -13.83
CA MET A 1 31.23 -8.81 -14.72
C MET A 1 30.06 -8.37 -13.84
N THR A 2 29.44 -7.22 -14.13
CA THR A 2 28.23 -6.78 -13.41
C THR A 2 27.02 -7.57 -13.92
N ASP A 3 26.17 -8.04 -13.03
CA ASP A 3 24.93 -8.73 -13.39
C ASP A 3 23.93 -7.78 -14.08
N LYS A 4 22.91 -8.35 -14.71
CA LYS A 4 21.91 -7.58 -15.48
C LYS A 4 21.11 -6.60 -14.60
N LEU A 5 20.84 -6.92 -13.34
CA LEU A 5 20.10 -6.04 -12.43
C LEU A 5 20.95 -4.83 -12.04
N THR A 6 22.24 -5.05 -11.73
CA THR A 6 23.18 -3.96 -11.48
C THR A 6 23.33 -3.04 -12.69
N SER A 7 23.38 -3.59 -13.90
CA SER A 7 23.42 -2.81 -15.14
C SER A 7 22.13 -1.99 -15.36
N LEU A 8 20.96 -2.58 -15.11
CA LEU A 8 19.66 -1.92 -15.28
C LEU A 8 19.52 -0.64 -14.42
N ARG A 9 20.06 -0.66 -13.20
CA ARG A 9 20.01 0.48 -12.26
C ARG A 9 20.66 1.75 -12.79
N GLN A 10 21.56 1.65 -13.77
CA GLN A 10 22.21 2.80 -14.39
C GLN A 10 21.25 3.60 -15.29
N TYR A 11 20.19 2.96 -15.78
CA TYR A 11 19.24 3.55 -16.74
C TYR A 11 17.83 3.67 -16.17
N THR A 12 17.50 2.92 -15.12
CA THR A 12 16.14 2.79 -14.63
C THR A 12 16.13 2.62 -13.12
N THR A 13 15.26 3.37 -12.45
CA THR A 13 14.95 3.17 -11.04
C THR A 13 14.25 1.82 -10.87
N VAL A 14 14.90 0.90 -10.14
CA VAL A 14 14.34 -0.44 -9.90
C VAL A 14 13.34 -0.39 -8.75
N VAL A 15 12.17 -0.98 -9.00
CA VAL A 15 11.05 -1.10 -8.07
C VAL A 15 10.72 -2.59 -7.89
N ALA A 16 10.41 -3.01 -6.67
CA ALA A 16 9.96 -4.38 -6.41
C ALA A 16 8.43 -4.48 -6.34
N ASP A 17 7.84 -5.38 -7.14
CA ASP A 17 6.39 -5.62 -7.18
C ASP A 17 6.01 -6.84 -6.33
N THR A 18 6.03 -6.66 -5.00
CA THR A 18 5.72 -7.71 -4.03
C THR A 18 5.41 -7.15 -2.65
N GLY A 19 4.60 -7.87 -1.87
CA GLY A 19 4.38 -7.61 -0.45
C GLY A 19 5.40 -8.28 0.47
N ASP A 20 6.34 -9.09 -0.05
CA ASP A 20 7.33 -9.83 0.72
C ASP A 20 8.59 -9.00 1.04
N ILE A 21 8.82 -8.75 2.34
CA ILE A 21 9.97 -8.00 2.85
C ILE A 21 11.31 -8.69 2.58
N ALA A 22 11.35 -10.00 2.35
CA ALA A 22 12.58 -10.71 2.01
C ALA A 22 13.16 -10.21 0.68
N ALA A 23 12.30 -9.92 -0.30
CA ALA A 23 12.70 -9.34 -1.57
C ALA A 23 13.31 -7.94 -1.42
N MET A 24 12.80 -7.13 -0.48
CA MET A 24 13.35 -5.79 -0.21
C MET A 24 14.79 -5.88 0.30
N LYS A 25 15.08 -6.84 1.19
CA LYS A 25 16.43 -7.07 1.72
C LYS A 25 17.39 -7.61 0.65
N LEU A 26 16.92 -8.54 -0.18
CA LEU A 26 17.73 -9.19 -1.20
C LEU A 26 18.07 -8.25 -2.35
N TYR A 27 17.06 -7.53 -2.87
CA TYR A 27 17.21 -6.73 -4.08
C TYR A 27 17.41 -5.25 -3.81
N GLN A 28 17.17 -4.73 -2.60
CA GLN A 28 17.40 -3.32 -2.27
C GLN A 28 16.82 -2.35 -3.33
N PRO A 29 15.51 -2.43 -3.64
CA PRO A 29 14.88 -1.56 -4.63
C PRO A 29 14.76 -0.13 -4.09
N GLN A 30 14.55 0.84 -4.99
CA GLN A 30 14.26 2.22 -4.61
C GLN A 30 12.86 2.33 -3.99
N ASP A 31 11.87 1.81 -4.70
CA ASP A 31 10.45 1.83 -4.33
C ASP A 31 9.90 0.40 -4.27
N ALA A 32 8.68 0.25 -3.78
CA ALA A 32 7.93 -0.99 -3.84
C ALA A 32 6.46 -0.77 -4.23
N THR A 33 5.87 -1.74 -4.93
CA THR A 33 4.45 -1.73 -5.28
C THR A 33 3.74 -2.93 -4.70
N THR A 34 2.55 -2.68 -4.15
CA THR A 34 1.60 -3.74 -3.80
C THR A 34 0.30 -3.54 -4.59
N ASN A 35 -0.53 -4.58 -4.59
CA ASN A 35 -1.87 -4.59 -5.15
C ASN A 35 -2.71 -5.60 -4.33
N PRO A 36 -4.04 -5.67 -4.49
CA PRO A 36 -4.87 -6.55 -3.68
C PRO A 36 -4.46 -8.03 -3.73
N SER A 37 -4.00 -8.52 -4.89
CA SER A 37 -3.51 -9.90 -5.04
C SER A 37 -2.19 -10.13 -4.29
N LEU A 38 -1.27 -9.17 -4.32
CA LEU A 38 -0.01 -9.25 -3.59
C LEU A 38 -0.21 -9.14 -2.07
N ILE A 39 -1.17 -8.33 -1.60
CA ILE A 39 -1.56 -8.29 -0.19
C ILE A 39 -2.17 -9.63 0.24
N LEU A 40 -3.04 -10.22 -0.60
CA LEU A 40 -3.61 -11.54 -0.33
C LEU A 40 -2.51 -12.62 -0.23
N GLY A 41 -1.55 -12.62 -1.15
CA GLY A 41 -0.40 -13.53 -1.09
C GLY A 41 0.47 -13.30 0.14
N ALA A 42 0.78 -12.04 0.46
CA ALA A 42 1.57 -11.68 1.63
C ALA A 42 0.87 -12.04 2.96
N ALA A 43 -0.46 -11.99 3.02
CA ALA A 43 -1.23 -12.42 4.18
C ALA A 43 -1.14 -13.94 4.46
N GLN A 44 -0.65 -14.74 3.51
CA GLN A 44 -0.40 -16.17 3.69
C GLN A 44 1.01 -16.46 4.23
N ILE A 45 1.89 -15.46 4.29
CA ILE A 45 3.24 -15.60 4.85
C ILE A 45 3.12 -15.77 6.37
N PRO A 46 3.60 -16.89 6.97
CA PRO A 46 3.43 -17.16 8.40
C PRO A 46 3.97 -16.04 9.30
N GLU A 47 5.09 -15.44 8.92
CA GLU A 47 5.74 -14.34 9.64
C GLU A 47 4.85 -13.08 9.71
N TYR A 48 3.93 -12.91 8.76
CA TYR A 48 3.04 -11.76 8.69
C TYR A 48 1.80 -11.92 9.56
N ARG A 49 1.63 -13.06 10.23
CA ARG A 49 0.48 -13.32 11.10
C ARG A 49 0.26 -12.20 12.12
N LYS A 50 1.35 -11.67 12.69
CA LYS A 50 1.30 -10.56 13.65
C LYS A 50 0.68 -9.30 13.04
N LEU A 51 0.96 -9.00 11.77
CA LEU A 51 0.39 -7.83 11.08
C LEU A 51 -1.13 -7.95 10.92
N ILE A 52 -1.63 -9.18 10.74
CA ILE A 52 -3.07 -9.48 10.67
C ILE A 52 -3.70 -9.32 12.05
N ASP A 53 -3.08 -9.89 13.10
CA ASP A 53 -3.58 -9.78 14.47
C ASP A 53 -3.63 -8.32 14.93
N ASP A 54 -2.60 -7.53 14.62
CA ASP A 54 -2.55 -6.09 14.89
C ASP A 54 -3.65 -5.33 14.13
N ALA A 55 -3.88 -5.67 12.85
CA ALA A 55 -4.93 -5.05 12.04
C ALA A 55 -6.35 -5.35 12.59
N VAL A 56 -6.60 -6.59 13.01
CA VAL A 56 -7.87 -7.01 13.62
C VAL A 56 -8.07 -6.36 14.99
N ALA A 57 -7.02 -6.32 15.82
CA ALA A 57 -7.07 -5.68 17.13
C ALA A 57 -7.37 -4.18 17.00
N TRP A 58 -6.68 -3.50 16.08
CA TRP A 58 -6.93 -2.10 15.76
C TRP A 58 -8.37 -1.90 15.27
N ALA A 59 -8.85 -2.69 14.31
CA ALA A 59 -10.21 -2.53 13.78
C ALA A 59 -11.29 -2.67 14.87
N ARG A 60 -11.11 -3.61 15.80
CA ARG A 60 -12.01 -3.79 16.96
C ARG A 60 -12.01 -2.61 17.92
N SER A 61 -10.94 -1.82 18.00
CA SER A 61 -10.93 -0.60 18.81
C SER A 61 -11.66 0.58 18.14
N GLN A 62 -11.86 0.54 16.82
CA GLN A 62 -12.47 1.66 16.08
C GLN A 62 -14.00 1.60 16.03
N SER A 63 -14.58 0.40 16.10
CA SER A 63 -16.02 0.20 15.98
C SER A 63 -16.45 -1.13 16.59
N SER A 64 -17.70 -1.21 17.07
CA SER A 64 -18.35 -2.48 17.43
C SER A 64 -19.12 -3.13 16.27
N ASP A 65 -19.27 -2.43 15.14
CA ASP A 65 -19.91 -2.98 13.94
C ASP A 65 -18.96 -3.91 13.18
N ARG A 66 -19.42 -5.15 12.97
CA ARG A 66 -18.66 -6.20 12.28
C ARG A 66 -18.37 -5.82 10.83
N ALA A 67 -19.30 -5.19 10.11
CA ALA A 67 -19.09 -4.84 8.71
C ALA A 67 -17.99 -3.78 8.60
N GLN A 68 -18.04 -2.75 9.43
CA GLN A 68 -16.99 -1.73 9.52
C GLN A 68 -15.64 -2.32 9.96
N GLN A 69 -15.62 -3.24 10.94
CA GLN A 69 -14.38 -3.90 11.39
C GLN A 69 -13.67 -4.66 10.26
N ILE A 70 -14.40 -5.32 9.35
CA ILE A 70 -13.79 -6.03 8.23
C ILE A 70 -13.13 -5.04 7.27
N LEU A 71 -13.79 -3.92 6.97
CA LEU A 71 -13.24 -2.87 6.11
C LEU A 71 -12.00 -2.24 6.74
N ASP A 72 -12.08 -1.90 8.03
CA ASP A 72 -10.99 -1.31 8.80
C ASP A 72 -9.78 -2.24 8.93
N ALA A 73 -10.00 -3.53 9.22
CA ALA A 73 -8.92 -4.51 9.30
C ALA A 73 -8.25 -4.72 7.93
N SER A 74 -9.02 -4.71 6.85
CA SER A 74 -8.49 -4.89 5.50
C SER A 74 -7.61 -3.71 5.08
N ASP A 75 -8.08 -2.48 5.30
CA ASP A 75 -7.30 -1.26 5.04
C ASP A 75 -6.04 -1.24 5.92
N LYS A 76 -6.19 -1.57 7.21
CA LYS A 76 -5.09 -1.56 8.18
C LYS A 76 -4.03 -2.61 7.86
N LEU A 77 -4.41 -3.79 7.38
CA LEU A 77 -3.47 -4.82 6.96
C LEU A 77 -2.61 -4.37 5.77
N ALA A 78 -3.22 -3.78 4.74
CA ALA A 78 -2.49 -3.24 3.59
C ALA A 78 -1.48 -2.16 4.03
N VAL A 79 -1.90 -1.27 4.93
CA VAL A 79 -1.03 -0.24 5.50
C VAL A 79 0.09 -0.87 6.34
N ASN A 80 -0.21 -1.83 7.22
CA ASN A 80 0.79 -2.50 8.07
C ASN A 80 1.88 -3.18 7.24
N ILE A 81 1.52 -3.87 6.14
CA ILE A 81 2.50 -4.44 5.21
C ILE A 81 3.35 -3.33 4.57
N GLY A 82 2.73 -2.25 4.11
CA GLY A 82 3.47 -1.12 3.56
C GLY A 82 4.41 -0.45 4.57
N LEU A 83 4.04 -0.40 5.86
CA LEU A 83 4.91 0.10 6.93
C LEU A 83 6.15 -0.77 7.10
N GLU A 84 6.03 -2.10 7.04
CA GLU A 84 7.20 -2.99 7.09
C GLU A 84 8.11 -2.81 5.87
N ILE A 85 7.54 -2.62 4.69
CA ILE A 85 8.30 -2.36 3.47
C ILE A 85 9.05 -1.02 3.56
N LEU A 86 8.40 0.05 4.02
CA LEU A 86 9.00 1.39 4.14
C LEU A 86 10.21 1.45 5.08
N LYS A 87 10.35 0.51 6.02
CA LYS A 87 11.54 0.37 6.86
C LYS A 87 12.77 -0.13 6.09
N LEU A 88 12.56 -0.75 4.92
CA LEU A 88 13.58 -1.46 4.14
C LEU A 88 13.92 -0.79 2.81
N ILE A 89 13.13 0.20 2.38
CA ILE A 89 13.34 0.95 1.14
C ILE A 89 13.54 2.44 1.42
N PRO A 90 14.36 3.15 0.64
CA PRO A 90 14.55 4.59 0.79
C PRO A 90 13.40 5.40 0.18
N GLY A 91 12.69 4.86 -0.80
CA GLY A 91 11.65 5.55 -1.56
C GLY A 91 10.24 5.22 -1.08
N ARG A 92 9.34 5.01 -2.05
CA ARG A 92 7.88 5.02 -1.86
C ARG A 92 7.29 3.62 -1.84
N ILE A 93 6.15 3.50 -1.16
CA ILE A 93 5.25 2.34 -1.24
C ILE A 93 4.00 2.72 -2.05
N SER A 94 3.61 1.87 -3.00
CA SER A 94 2.29 1.96 -3.63
C SER A 94 1.28 1.05 -2.95
N THR A 95 0.16 1.63 -2.50
CA THR A 95 -0.96 0.92 -1.85
C THR A 95 -2.24 1.19 -2.62
N GLU A 96 -2.91 0.13 -3.05
CA GLU A 96 -4.06 0.21 -3.94
C GLU A 96 -5.38 0.38 -3.19
N VAL A 97 -6.26 1.24 -3.72
CA VAL A 97 -7.64 1.35 -3.23
C VAL A 97 -8.43 0.09 -3.55
N ASP A 98 -9.58 -0.08 -2.88
CA ASP A 98 -10.49 -1.17 -3.20
C ASP A 98 -10.99 -1.07 -4.64
N ALA A 99 -10.66 -2.08 -5.47
CA ALA A 99 -11.00 -2.11 -6.88
C ALA A 99 -12.50 -2.06 -7.16
N ARG A 100 -13.36 -2.41 -6.18
CA ARG A 100 -14.83 -2.28 -6.31
C ARG A 100 -15.28 -0.83 -6.46
N LEU A 101 -14.44 0.13 -6.07
CA LEU A 101 -14.70 1.57 -6.16
C LEU A 101 -14.23 2.18 -7.49
N SER A 102 -13.67 1.38 -8.41
CA SER A 102 -13.03 1.88 -9.64
C SER A 102 -13.95 2.70 -10.55
N TYR A 103 -15.27 2.58 -10.40
CA TYR A 103 -16.25 3.33 -11.20
C TYR A 103 -17.00 4.39 -10.36
N ASP A 104 -16.48 4.71 -9.18
CA ASP A 104 -16.98 5.74 -8.27
C ASP A 104 -15.84 6.68 -7.87
N THR A 105 -15.86 7.90 -8.43
CA THR A 105 -14.84 8.92 -8.20
C THR A 105 -14.77 9.34 -6.73
N GLU A 106 -15.92 9.59 -6.10
CA GLU A 106 -15.97 10.14 -4.74
C GLU A 106 -15.60 9.07 -3.70
N ALA A 107 -16.09 7.83 -3.89
CA ALA A 107 -15.69 6.72 -3.03
C ALA A 107 -14.19 6.40 -3.16
N SER A 108 -13.63 6.49 -4.37
CA SER A 108 -12.19 6.35 -4.59
C SER A 108 -11.38 7.42 -3.86
N ILE A 109 -11.80 8.70 -3.94
CA ILE A 109 -11.16 9.80 -3.20
C ILE A 109 -11.25 9.57 -1.69
N ALA A 110 -12.42 9.17 -1.19
CA ALA A 110 -12.62 8.91 0.23
C ALA A 110 -11.72 7.78 0.74
N LYS A 111 -11.63 6.66 -0.02
CA LYS A 111 -10.76 5.53 0.31
C LYS A 111 -9.28 5.91 0.25
N ALA A 112 -8.85 6.66 -0.76
CA ALA A 112 -7.48 7.17 -0.87
C ALA A 112 -7.09 7.99 0.38
N LYS A 113 -7.93 8.95 0.77
CA LYS A 113 -7.71 9.78 1.97
C LYS A 113 -7.69 8.95 3.26
N ARG A 114 -8.53 7.91 3.35
CA ARG A 114 -8.52 6.99 4.49
C ARG A 114 -7.19 6.25 4.60
N ILE A 115 -6.67 5.72 3.50
CA ILE A 115 -5.36 5.03 3.47
C ILE A 115 -4.24 6.01 3.85
N ILE A 116 -4.22 7.22 3.29
CA ILE A 116 -3.24 8.26 3.66
C ILE A 116 -3.33 8.58 5.16
N LYS A 117 -4.53 8.74 5.71
CA LYS A 117 -4.70 8.98 7.15
C LYS A 117 -4.09 7.86 7.99
N LEU A 118 -4.26 6.59 7.61
CA LEU A 118 -3.70 5.47 8.37
C LEU A 118 -2.17 5.45 8.36
N TYR A 119 -1.55 5.86 7.25
CA TYR A 119 -0.10 6.06 7.20
C TYR A 119 0.36 7.25 8.04
N ASN A 120 -0.35 8.38 7.95
CA ASN A 120 -0.02 9.59 8.71
C ASN A 120 -0.15 9.36 10.23
N ASP A 121 -1.18 8.63 10.66
CA ASP A 121 -1.37 8.20 12.06
C ASP A 121 -0.22 7.28 12.53
N ALA A 122 0.50 6.62 11.60
CA ALA A 122 1.71 5.84 11.86
C ALA A 122 3.02 6.63 11.66
N GLY A 123 2.94 7.96 11.47
CA GLY A 123 4.09 8.84 11.33
C GLY A 123 4.77 8.84 9.95
N ILE A 124 4.12 8.27 8.93
CA ILE A 124 4.62 8.30 7.55
C ILE A 124 4.00 9.47 6.80
N SER A 125 4.82 10.31 6.19
CA SER A 125 4.39 11.44 5.39
C SER A 125 3.96 11.05 3.97
N ASN A 126 3.09 11.86 3.36
CA ASN A 126 2.52 11.60 2.03
C ASN A 126 3.56 11.40 0.91
N ASP A 127 4.76 11.99 1.02
CA ASP A 127 5.83 11.88 0.02
C ASP A 127 6.45 10.47 -0.09
N ARG A 128 6.22 9.62 0.92
CA ARG A 128 6.62 8.20 0.94
C ARG A 128 5.54 7.27 0.38
N ILE A 129 4.39 7.77 -0.05
CA ILE A 129 3.21 6.96 -0.38
C ILE A 129 2.71 7.30 -1.77
N LEU A 130 2.33 6.29 -2.54
CA LEU A 130 1.56 6.42 -3.77
C LEU A 130 0.23 5.68 -3.59
N ILE A 131 -0.89 6.38 -3.75
CA ILE A 131 -2.19 5.72 -3.82
C ILE A 131 -2.39 5.20 -5.24
N LYS A 132 -2.60 3.90 -5.37
CA LYS A 132 -2.84 3.25 -6.66
C LYS A 132 -4.33 3.13 -6.91
N LEU A 133 -4.76 3.55 -8.11
CA LEU A 133 -6.13 3.46 -8.60
C LEU A 133 -6.13 2.77 -9.96
N ALA A 134 -7.23 2.10 -10.30
CA ALA A 134 -7.45 1.65 -11.67
C ALA A 134 -7.64 2.87 -12.59
N SER A 135 -7.02 2.85 -13.77
CA SER A 135 -7.09 3.94 -14.75
C SER A 135 -8.40 3.96 -15.56
N THR A 136 -9.52 3.81 -14.89
CA THR A 136 -10.84 4.13 -15.44
C THR A 136 -10.99 5.65 -15.54
N TRP A 137 -12.03 6.15 -16.21
CA TRP A 137 -12.32 7.58 -16.24
C TRP A 137 -12.47 8.16 -14.83
N GLN A 138 -13.25 7.48 -13.97
CA GLN A 138 -13.49 7.87 -12.58
C GLN A 138 -12.22 7.84 -11.75
N GLY A 139 -11.38 6.82 -11.92
CA GLY A 139 -10.08 6.73 -11.25
C GLY A 139 -9.14 7.87 -11.63
N ILE A 140 -9.08 8.24 -12.93
CA ILE A 140 -8.28 9.38 -13.40
C ILE A 140 -8.81 10.71 -12.85
N ARG A 141 -10.14 10.91 -12.83
CA ARG A 141 -10.76 12.10 -12.24
C ARG A 141 -10.50 12.18 -10.73
N ALA A 142 -10.51 11.03 -10.03
CA ALA A 142 -10.17 10.95 -8.61
C ALA A 142 -8.71 11.33 -8.37
N ALA A 143 -7.78 10.77 -9.15
CA ALA A 143 -6.36 11.10 -9.07
C ALA A 143 -6.09 12.60 -9.29
N GLU A 144 -6.71 13.22 -10.31
CA GLU A 144 -6.58 14.66 -10.56
C GLU A 144 -6.97 15.50 -9.34
N GLN A 145 -8.04 15.12 -8.64
CA GLN A 145 -8.49 15.83 -7.44
C GLN A 145 -7.58 15.60 -6.22
N LEU A 146 -7.03 14.39 -6.07
CA LEU A 146 -6.14 14.04 -4.97
C LEU A 146 -4.82 14.81 -5.06
N GLU A 147 -4.24 14.90 -6.25
CA GLU A 147 -2.97 15.64 -6.51
C GLU A 147 -3.10 17.15 -6.23
N LYS A 148 -4.27 17.76 -6.48
CA LYS A 148 -4.50 19.19 -6.20
C LYS A 148 -4.52 19.54 -4.70
N ARG A 149 -4.65 18.54 -3.81
CA ARG A 149 -4.82 18.73 -2.36
C ARG A 149 -3.58 18.27 -1.57
N HIS A 150 -2.41 18.34 -2.19
CA HIS A 150 -1.12 18.03 -1.59
C HIS A 150 -0.77 18.93 -0.41
#